data_AF-C6T9B3-F1
#
_entry.id   AF-C6T9B3-F1
#
_cell.length_a   1.000
_cell.length_b   1.000
_cell.length_c   1.000
_cell.angle_alpha   90.00
_cell.angle_beta   90.00
_cell.angle_gamma   90.00
#
_symmetry.space_group_name_H-M   'P 1'
#
loop_
_entity.id
_entity.type
_entity.pdbx_description
1 polymer ?
#
loop_
_entity_poly.entity_id
_entity_poly.type
_entity_poly.pdbx_seq_one_letter_code
_entity_poly.pdbx_strand_id
1 'polypeptide(L)' 'MLNETKLKDLLHGSEYVLTYEDREGDWMLVGDVPWEMFIETCKRLRIMKSSDAIGLAPRAVEKCKSRT' A
#
# COMPACT_ATOMS: atom_id res chain seq x y z
N MET A 1 -9.78 -5.19 24.74
CA MET A 1 -10.09 -3.79 24.38
C MET A 1 -9.20 -3.42 23.21
N LEU A 2 -9.77 -3.00 22.08
CA LEU A 2 -9.00 -2.64 20.89
C LEU A 2 -8.38 -1.26 21.14
N ASN A 3 -7.04 -1.19 21.14
CA ASN A 3 -6.30 0.06 21.34
C ASN A 3 -6.57 1.05 20.21
N GLU A 4 -6.67 2.33 20.55
CA GLU A 4 -6.86 3.47 19.65
C GLU A 4 -5.80 3.58 18.54
N THR A 5 -4.66 2.88 18.65
CA THR A 5 -3.68 2.70 17.58
C THR A 5 -4.17 1.81 16.44
N LYS A 6 -4.87 0.71 16.76
CA LYS A 6 -5.47 -0.20 15.76
C LYS A 6 -6.64 0.46 15.01
N LEU A 7 -7.21 1.51 15.60
CA LEU A 7 -8.19 2.38 14.97
C LEU A 7 -7.53 3.28 13.91
N LYS A 8 -6.26 3.69 14.04
CA LYS A 8 -5.55 4.54 13.07
C LYS A 8 -5.04 3.78 11.84
N ASP A 9 -4.74 2.49 11.97
CA ASP A 9 -4.35 1.62 10.85
C ASP A 9 -5.51 1.28 9.89
N LEU A 10 -6.75 1.48 10.35
CA LEU A 10 -7.98 1.39 9.54
C LEU A 10 -8.35 2.73 8.85
N LEU A 11 -7.69 3.86 9.15
CA LEU A 11 -8.18 5.20 8.77
C LEU A 11 -7.81 5.69 7.36
N HIS A 12 -7.40 4.80 6.45
CA HIS A 12 -7.68 5.01 5.02
C HIS A 12 -8.64 3.95 4.41
N GLY A 13 -9.23 3.09 5.24
CA GLY A 13 -10.64 2.71 5.09
C GLY A 13 -11.01 1.58 4.14
N SER A 14 -10.08 0.74 3.66
CA SER A 14 -10.45 -0.42 2.88
C SER A 14 -10.01 -1.72 3.54
N GLU A 15 -10.94 -2.67 3.66
CA GLU A 15 -10.65 -4.08 3.99
C GLU A 15 -9.67 -4.68 2.97
N TYR A 16 -9.52 -4.03 1.82
CA TYR A 16 -8.69 -4.46 0.71
C TYR A 16 -7.73 -3.39 0.22
N VAL A 17 -6.51 -3.77 -0.10
CA VAL A 17 -5.51 -2.95 -0.79
C VAL A 17 -5.36 -3.39 -2.24
N LEU A 18 -4.89 -2.48 -3.10
CA LEU A 18 -4.55 -2.79 -4.48
C LEU A 18 -3.02 -2.95 -4.61
N THR A 19 -2.60 -4.12 -5.06
CA THR A 19 -1.21 -4.44 -5.36
C THR A 19 -1.05 -4.78 -6.84
N TYR A 20 0.18 -4.69 -7.33
CA TYR A 20 0.52 -5.07 -8.69
C TYR A 20 1.79 -5.89 -8.74
N GLU A 21 1.85 -6.82 -9.69
CA GLU A 21 3.04 -7.59 -10.03
C GLU A 21 3.80 -6.83 -11.13
N ASP A 22 5.10 -6.58 -10.92
CA ASP A 22 5.93 -5.84 -11.86
C ASP A 22 6.63 -6.76 -12.89
N ARG A 23 7.68 -6.25 -13.55
CA ARG A 23 8.44 -7.03 -14.55
C ARG A 23 9.32 -8.12 -13.93
N GLU A 24 9.78 -7.91 -12.70
CA GLU A 24 10.67 -8.82 -11.98
C GLU A 24 9.86 -9.92 -11.25
N GLY A 25 8.54 -9.74 -11.16
CA GLY A 25 7.63 -10.67 -10.49
C GLY A 25 7.40 -10.30 -9.02
N ASP A 26 7.83 -9.11 -8.63
CA ASP A 26 7.65 -8.58 -7.28
C ASP A 26 6.26 -7.94 -7.14
N TRP A 27 5.69 -8.10 -5.95
CA TRP A 27 4.42 -7.47 -5.59
C TRP A 27 4.68 -6.11 -4.95
N MET A 28 4.10 -5.07 -5.52
CA MET A 28 4.18 -3.68 -5.03
C MET A 28 2.80 -3.10 -4.76
N LEU A 29 2.72 -2.10 -3.88
CA LEU A 29 1.48 -1.36 -3.67
C LEU A 29 1.28 -0.33 -4.78
N VAL A 30 0.04 -0.22 -5.24
CA VAL A 30 -0.30 0.79 -6.26
C VAL A 30 -0.15 2.18 -5.65
N GLY A 31 0.71 3.01 -6.27
CA GLY A 31 1.01 4.38 -5.84
C GLY A 31 2.44 4.59 -5.32
N ASP A 32 3.24 3.53 -5.17
CA ASP A 32 4.63 3.65 -4.69
C ASP A 32 5.61 4.17 -5.76
N VAL A 33 5.26 4.04 -7.05
CA VAL A 33 6.12 4.41 -8.18
C VAL A 33 5.45 5.46 -9.09
N PRO A 34 6.23 6.21 -9.89
CA PRO A 34 5.69 7.10 -10.92
C PRO A 34 4.75 6.38 -11.88
N TRP A 35 3.75 7.10 -12.38
CA TRP A 35 2.71 6.55 -13.26
C TRP A 35 3.30 5.94 -14.54
N GLU A 36 4.30 6.59 -15.13
CA GLU A 36 5.00 6.14 -16.33
C GLU A 36 5.71 4.80 -16.09
N MET A 37 6.30 4.62 -14.91
CA MET A 37 6.97 3.36 -14.55
C MET A 37 5.93 2.26 -14.27
N PHE A 38 4.83 2.60 -13.61
CA PHE A 38 3.74 1.68 -13.34
C PHE A 38 3.14 1.12 -14.64
N ILE A 39 2.79 1.97 -15.61
CA ILE A 39 2.21 1.50 -16.88
C ILE A 39 3.20 0.66 -17.70
N GLU A 40 4.50 0.91 -17.53
CA GLU A 40 5.54 0.18 -18.23
C GLU A 40 5.77 -1.21 -17.60
N THR A 41 5.74 -1.31 -16.27
CA THR A 41 6.16 -2.52 -15.56
C THR A 41 5.02 -3.41 -15.08
N CYS A 42 3.79 -2.88 -14.93
CA CYS A 42 2.65 -3.62 -14.39
C CYS A 42 2.24 -4.79 -15.30
N LYS A 43 2.38 -6.02 -14.79
CA LYS A 43 1.92 -7.24 -15.45
C LYS A 43 0.55 -7.72 -14.95
N ARG A 44 0.28 -7.58 -13.65
CA ARG A 44 -0.99 -8.03 -13.03
C ARG A 44 -1.41 -7.11 -11.91
N LEU A 45 -2.72 -6.97 -11.73
CA LEU A 45 -3.33 -6.28 -10.60
C LEU A 45 -4.01 -7.28 -9.68
N ARG A 46 -3.92 -7.04 -8.37
CA ARG A 46 -4.58 -7.87 -7.35
C ARG A 46 -5.17 -7.00 -6.25
N ILE A 47 -6.43 -7.30 -5.92
CA ILE A 47 -7.07 -6.76 -4.72
C ILE A 47 -6.84 -7.78 -3.61
N MET A 48 -6.13 -7.38 -2.55
CA MET A 48 -5.77 -8.24 -1.41
C MET A 48 -6.43 -7.71 -0.15
N LYS A 49 -6.77 -8.57 0.81
CA LYS A 49 -7.15 -8.06 2.13
C LYS A 49 -5.97 -7.32 2.76
N SER A 50 -6.24 -6.23 3.44
CA SER A 50 -5.20 -5.42 4.11
C SER A 50 -4.42 -6.25 5.15
N SER A 51 -5.06 -7.27 5.74
CA SER A 51 -4.42 -8.25 6.62
C SER A 51 -3.35 -9.11 5.92
N ASP A 52 -3.50 -9.34 4.63
CA ASP A 52 -2.64 -10.23 3.84
C ASP A 52 -1.49 -9.46 3.18
N ALA A 53 -1.56 -8.13 3.19
CA ALA A 53 -0.60 -7.22 2.58
C ALA A 53 0.39 -6.60 3.58
N ILE A 54 0.40 -7.05 4.84
CA ILE A 54 1.24 -6.48 5.92
C ILE A 54 2.74 -6.52 5.57
N GLY A 55 3.19 -7.51 4.79
CA GLY A 55 4.59 -7.63 4.33
C GLY A 55 4.94 -6.80 3.09
N LEU A 56 3.96 -6.16 2.45
CA LEU A 56 4.13 -5.32 1.25
C LEU A 56 4.11 -3.83 1.57
N ALA A 57 3.91 -3.47 2.85
CA ALA A 57 3.80 -2.07 3.27
C ALA A 57 5.08 -1.29 2.91
N PRO A 58 4.98 -0.06 2.38
CA PRO A 58 6.14 0.75 2.10
C PRO A 58 6.80 1.06 3.44
N ARG A 59 8.13 0.91 3.55
CA ARG A 59 8.84 1.41 4.73
C ARG A 59 8.48 2.88 4.87
N ALA A 60 7.81 3.22 5.96
CA ALA A 60 7.16 4.50 6.20
C ALA A 60 7.99 5.67 5.61
N VAL A 61 7.50 6.28 4.54
CA VAL A 61 7.85 7.67 4.28
C VAL A 61 7.18 8.45 5.41
N GLU A 62 8.01 8.99 6.30
CA GLU A 62 7.58 9.88 7.36
C GLU A 62 6.80 11.03 6.72
N LYS A 63 5.47 10.95 6.76
CA LYS A 63 4.61 12.05 6.32
C LYS A 63 4.86 13.18 7.31
N CYS A 64 5.65 14.17 6.88
CA CYS A 64 5.88 15.42 7.59
C CYS A 64 4.57 15.91 8.20
N LYS A 65 4.51 15.93 9.54
CA LYS A 65 3.49 16.65 10.29
C LYS A 65 3.65 18.13 9.97
N SER A 66 2.89 18.67 9.02
CA SER A 66 2.61 20.10 9.02
C SER A 66 1.72 20.40 10.23
N ARG A 67 2.36 20.84 11.31
CA ARG A 67 1.69 21.61 12.36
C ARG A 67 1.09 22.85 11.71
N THR A 68 -0.22 23.02 11.84
CA THR A 68 -0.83 24.34 12.01
C THR A 68 -1.96 24.18 13.02
#